data_AF-A0A5E3XBA1-F1
#
_entry.id   AF-A0A5E3XBA1-F1
#
_cell.length_a   1.000
_cell.length_b   1.000
_cell.length_c   1.000
_cell.angle_alpha   90.00
_cell.angle_beta   90.00
_cell.angle_gamma   90.00
#
_symmetry.space_group_name_H-M   'P 1'
#
loop_
_entity.id
_entity.type
_entity.pdbx_description
1 polymer ?
#
loop_
_entity_poly.entity_id
_entity_poly.type
_entity_poly.pdbx_seq_one_letter_code
_entity_poly.pdbx_strand_id
1 'polypeptide(L)'
;MMALRGDAEATPLQGKLNRLADLIAWAGMIAGLVLFVGLMIRFFVQLGTGEPAMTPAQRGISFVNILIIAVTLVVVAVPEGLPLAVTIALAFATKRMTKERLLVRVLGSCETMANATVVCTDKTGTLTQNEMTVVAGSVGIASKFVRDLANNGGRAETDAGSSPGSPSTEAQRSRRFAQDFPLELSDLDQVLSPALRTAFNESIACNSTAFEDTDPESGARIFVGSKTETALLKMAVDLKWNNYRTTREGKEQLQVVPFSSERKAMGVVVRHGKGARFYPKGASEILVDKCRSHVVVHKPGESKGGNEDEIETAGFNDDDKENVSRTITFYAGQSLRTIAICYRDFEHWPPTDAAVGEDGEIPYDTLARDLCLISITGIEDPLRQGVRGAVADCTRAGVQIKMCTGDNVLTARSIARQCGIYSPGGIVMEGPVFRSLPPHVQEQVVPRLQVLACSSPEDKRVLVDTLKRLGEVVGVTGDGTNDGPALKTADVGFSMGIAGTEVAKEASDIILMDGNFASIVKAGIVWGRADNDAVRK
;
A
#
# COMPACT_ATOMS: atom_id res chain seq x y z
N MET A 1 -18.01 -10.49 23.27
CA MET A 1 -17.34 -9.18 23.41
C MET A 1 -16.37 -9.08 24.62
N MET A 2 -16.02 -10.16 25.31
CA MET A 2 -14.91 -10.21 26.29
C MET A 2 -14.00 -11.45 26.12
N ALA A 3 -14.24 -12.29 25.10
CA ALA A 3 -13.70 -13.64 25.01
C ALA A 3 -12.36 -13.79 24.23
N LEU A 4 -11.70 -12.68 23.87
CA LEU A 4 -10.48 -12.69 23.04
C LEU A 4 -9.30 -11.91 23.65
N ARG A 5 -9.40 -11.46 24.90
CA ARG A 5 -8.21 -11.11 25.67
C ARG A 5 -7.61 -12.42 26.17
N GLY A 6 -6.75 -13.03 25.37
CA GLY A 6 -5.78 -13.98 25.93
C GLY A 6 -5.04 -13.27 27.06
N ASP A 7 -4.70 -14.00 28.13
CA ASP A 7 -3.89 -13.48 29.22
C ASP A 7 -2.68 -12.75 28.63
N ALA A 8 -2.30 -11.62 29.23
CA ALA A 8 -1.15 -10.84 28.77
C ALA A 8 0.09 -11.73 28.83
N GLU A 9 0.45 -12.35 27.71
CA GLU A 9 1.65 -13.18 27.59
C GLU A 9 2.85 -12.32 27.97
N ALA A 10 3.70 -12.86 28.85
CA ALA A 10 4.87 -12.17 29.32
C ALA A 10 5.74 -11.77 28.12
N THR A 11 6.15 -10.51 28.08
CA THR A 11 6.96 -10.00 26.97
C THR A 11 8.32 -10.71 26.94
N PRO A 12 9.00 -10.82 25.79
CA PRO A 12 10.31 -11.49 25.73
C PRO A 12 11.33 -10.91 26.71
N LEU A 13 11.31 -9.59 26.95
CA LEU A 13 12.14 -8.88 27.93
C LEU A 13 11.70 -9.19 29.35
N GLN A 14 10.39 -9.17 29.66
CA GLN A 14 9.90 -9.60 30.97
C GLN A 14 10.34 -11.03 31.28
N GLY A 15 10.28 -11.94 30.30
CA GLY A 15 10.76 -13.31 30.46
C GLY A 15 12.25 -13.40 30.75
N LYS A 16 13.09 -12.63 30.01
CA LYS A 16 14.54 -12.58 30.24
C LYS A 16 14.89 -11.96 31.60
N LEU A 17 14.18 -10.91 31.98
CA LEU A 17 14.39 -10.18 33.22
C LEU A 17 13.92 -10.95 34.45
N ASN A 18 12.83 -11.70 34.34
CA ASN A 18 12.42 -12.63 35.40
C ASN A 18 13.50 -13.70 35.62
N ARG A 19 14.06 -14.28 34.54
CA ARG A 19 15.19 -15.22 34.67
C ARG A 19 16.42 -14.57 35.33
N LEU A 20 16.71 -13.31 34.99
CA LEU A 20 17.80 -12.57 35.62
C LEU A 20 17.52 -12.33 37.11
N ALA A 21 16.30 -11.92 37.46
CA ALA A 21 15.86 -11.72 38.84
C ALA A 21 15.96 -13.02 39.65
N ASP A 22 15.55 -14.15 39.08
CA ASP A 22 15.67 -15.47 39.71
C ASP A 22 17.14 -15.86 39.95
N LEU A 23 18.04 -15.59 38.99
CA LEU A 23 19.47 -15.83 39.13
C LEU A 23 20.08 -14.98 40.25
N ILE A 24 19.72 -13.69 40.31
CA ILE A 24 20.20 -12.78 41.36
C ILE A 24 19.65 -13.22 42.72
N ALA A 25 18.37 -13.59 42.80
CA ALA A 25 17.75 -14.07 44.03
C ALA A 25 18.43 -15.35 44.54
N TRP A 26 18.74 -16.30 43.65
CA TRP A 26 19.45 -17.53 44.01
C TRP A 26 20.88 -17.26 44.48
N ALA A 27 21.62 -16.38 43.79
CA ALA A 27 22.96 -15.95 44.21
C ALA A 27 22.92 -15.25 45.58
N GLY A 28 21.93 -14.38 45.80
CA GLY A 28 21.68 -13.70 47.07
C GLY A 28 21.36 -14.66 48.21
N MET A 29 20.53 -15.67 47.97
CA MET A 29 20.23 -16.71 48.95
C MET A 29 21.46 -17.52 49.33
N ILE A 30 22.31 -17.89 48.36
CA ILE A 30 23.54 -18.63 48.65
C ILE A 30 24.51 -17.78 49.46
N ALA A 31 24.73 -16.53 49.05
CA ALA A 31 25.60 -15.61 49.78
C ALA A 31 25.09 -15.39 51.23
N GLY A 32 23.78 -15.22 51.40
CA GLY A 32 23.13 -15.09 52.71
C GLY A 32 23.29 -16.32 53.57
N LEU A 33 23.12 -17.52 53.00
CA LEU A 33 23.32 -18.78 53.71
C LEU A 33 24.78 -18.97 54.13
N VAL A 34 25.74 -18.69 53.24
CA VAL A 34 27.17 -18.78 53.54
C VAL A 34 27.55 -17.82 54.66
N LEU A 35 27.08 -16.57 54.61
CA LEU A 35 27.30 -15.58 55.66
C LEU A 35 26.67 -16.02 56.99
N PHE A 36 25.42 -16.51 56.96
CA PHE A 36 24.72 -17.00 58.14
C PHE A 36 25.47 -18.17 58.79
N VAL A 37 25.90 -19.16 58.01
CA VAL A 37 26.68 -20.30 58.50
C VAL A 37 28.02 -19.83 59.07
N GLY A 38 28.72 -18.92 58.40
CA GLY A 38 29.99 -18.37 58.88
C GLY A 38 29.84 -17.60 60.20
N LEU A 39 28.81 -16.76 60.31
CA LEU A 39 28.49 -16.04 61.55
C LEU A 39 28.01 -17.00 62.65
N MET A 40 27.32 -18.07 62.30
CA MET A 40 26.88 -19.08 63.26
C MET A 40 28.03 -19.90 63.81
N ILE A 41 28.97 -20.32 62.96
CA ILE A 41 30.21 -20.97 63.41
C ILE A 41 30.95 -20.04 64.37
N ARG A 42 31.12 -18.75 64.01
CA ARG A 42 31.75 -17.76 64.89
C ARG A 42 31.01 -17.62 66.23
N PHE A 43 29.68 -17.59 66.22
CA PHE A 43 28.87 -17.50 67.42
C PHE A 43 29.03 -18.74 68.32
N PHE A 44 29.03 -19.95 67.75
CA PHE A 44 29.27 -21.18 68.51
C PHE A 44 30.68 -21.25 69.08
N VAL A 45 31.70 -20.79 68.33
CA VAL A 45 33.08 -20.69 68.83
C VAL A 45 33.17 -19.71 69.99
N GLN A 46 32.55 -18.53 69.90
CA GLN A 46 32.51 -17.53 70.99
C GLN A 46 31.77 -18.05 72.24
N LEU A 47 30.75 -18.88 72.06
CA LEU A 47 30.07 -19.57 73.16
C LEU A 47 30.97 -20.60 73.86
N GLY A 48 31.82 -21.29 73.10
CA GLY A 48 32.77 -22.29 73.60
C GLY A 48 34.03 -21.69 74.24
N THR A 49 34.55 -20.58 73.71
CA THR A 49 35.77 -19.92 74.25
C THR A 49 35.49 -18.98 75.42
N GLY A 50 34.25 -18.52 75.60
CA GLY A 50 33.85 -17.65 76.71
C GLY A 50 34.37 -16.21 76.62
N GLU A 51 35.07 -15.86 75.53
CA GLU A 51 35.58 -14.51 75.26
C GLU A 51 34.85 -13.88 74.05
N PRO A 52 34.24 -12.69 74.21
CA PRO A 52 34.04 -11.92 75.46
C PRO A 52 32.96 -12.53 76.37
N ALA A 53 33.06 -12.28 77.68
CA ALA A 53 32.08 -12.74 78.65
C ALA A 53 30.71 -12.05 78.43
N MET A 54 29.81 -12.74 77.72
CA MET A 54 28.47 -12.25 77.42
C MET A 54 27.41 -12.81 78.38
N THR A 55 26.48 -11.96 78.83
CA THR A 55 25.30 -12.40 79.60
C THR A 55 24.35 -13.22 78.72
N PRO A 56 23.47 -14.07 79.30
CA PRO A 56 22.49 -14.84 78.52
C PRO A 56 21.60 -13.96 77.61
N ALA A 57 21.25 -12.76 78.08
CA ALA A 57 20.50 -11.77 77.30
C ALA A 57 21.31 -11.27 76.08
N GLN A 58 22.60 -10.97 76.25
CA GLN A 58 23.47 -10.52 75.15
C GLN A 58 23.71 -11.61 74.09
N ARG A 59 23.73 -12.89 74.48
CA ARG A 59 23.80 -14.02 73.55
C ARG A 59 22.54 -14.12 72.70
N GLY A 60 21.36 -13.95 73.30
CA GLY A 60 20.09 -13.90 72.58
C GLY A 60 20.05 -12.75 71.56
N ILE A 61 20.48 -11.55 71.97
CA ILE A 61 20.56 -10.38 71.07
C ILE A 61 21.53 -10.64 69.91
N SER A 62 22.68 -11.25 70.17
CA SER A 62 23.68 -11.56 69.14
C SER A 62 23.17 -12.58 68.12
N PHE A 63 22.45 -13.61 68.57
CA PHE A 63 21.79 -14.58 67.69
C PHE A 63 20.74 -13.91 66.78
N VAL A 64 19.87 -13.08 67.37
CA VAL A 64 18.86 -12.33 66.62
C VAL A 64 19.52 -11.39 65.60
N ASN A 65 20.62 -10.73 65.96
CA ASN A 65 21.37 -9.87 65.04
C ASN A 65 21.95 -10.65 63.85
N ILE A 66 22.45 -11.87 64.06
CA ILE A 66 22.95 -12.72 62.97
C ILE A 66 21.80 -13.09 62.01
N LEU A 67 20.63 -13.42 62.56
CA LEU A 67 19.43 -13.69 61.78
C LEU A 67 18.97 -12.45 60.99
N ILE A 68 18.94 -11.28 61.62
CA ILE A 68 18.59 -10.01 60.98
C ILE A 68 19.54 -9.73 59.81
N ILE A 69 20.87 -9.82 60.02
CA ILE A 69 21.86 -9.57 58.96
C ILE A 69 21.66 -10.53 57.77
N ALA A 70 21.40 -11.82 58.03
CA ALA A 70 21.17 -12.79 56.98
C ALA A 70 19.89 -12.48 56.18
N VAL A 71 18.79 -12.15 56.85
CA VAL A 71 17.52 -11.76 56.21
C VAL A 71 17.68 -10.45 55.44
N THR A 72 18.35 -9.45 56.01
CA THR A 72 18.60 -8.17 55.32
C THR A 72 19.39 -8.37 54.03
N LEU A 73 20.39 -9.28 54.02
CA LEU A 73 21.14 -9.56 52.80
C LEU A 73 20.27 -10.19 51.71
N VAL A 74 19.37 -11.11 52.08
CA VAL A 74 18.41 -11.71 51.13
C VAL A 74 17.47 -10.63 50.57
N VAL A 75 16.91 -9.78 51.41
CA VAL A 75 16.01 -8.68 50.98
C VAL A 75 16.73 -7.69 50.06
N VAL A 76 17.97 -7.31 50.39
CA VAL A 76 18.78 -6.41 49.54
C VAL A 76 19.14 -7.05 48.19
N ALA A 77 19.27 -8.37 48.14
CA ALA A 77 19.62 -9.08 46.93
C ALA A 77 18.44 -9.26 45.96
N VAL A 78 17.19 -9.36 46.42
CA VAL A 78 16.03 -9.55 45.55
C VAL A 78 15.62 -8.22 44.91
N PRO A 79 15.75 -8.05 43.58
CA PRO A 79 15.44 -6.78 42.92
C PRO A 79 13.94 -6.64 42.62
N GLU A 80 13.12 -6.47 43.66
CA GLU A 80 11.65 -6.38 43.55
C GLU A 80 11.17 -5.22 42.64
N GLY A 81 11.98 -4.16 42.50
CA GLY A 81 11.67 -3.01 41.66
C GLY A 81 11.87 -3.23 40.15
N LEU A 82 12.51 -4.33 39.75
CA LEU A 82 12.92 -4.52 38.35
C LEU A 82 11.71 -4.77 37.42
N PRO A 83 10.76 -5.69 37.71
CA PRO A 83 9.56 -5.85 36.87
C PRO A 83 8.69 -4.59 36.81
N LEU A 84 8.66 -3.81 37.89
CA LEU A 84 7.93 -2.55 37.96
C LEU A 84 8.56 -1.48 37.05
N ALA A 85 9.89 -1.34 37.06
CA ALA A 85 10.61 -0.39 36.22
C ALA A 85 10.35 -0.63 34.73
N VAL A 86 10.37 -1.90 34.30
CA VAL A 86 10.09 -2.31 32.92
C VAL A 86 8.66 -1.93 32.52
N THR A 87 7.69 -2.24 33.38
CA THR A 87 6.28 -1.92 33.10
C THR A 87 6.04 -0.42 32.96
N ILE A 88 6.72 0.40 33.78
CA ILE A 88 6.65 1.86 33.69
C ILE A 88 7.33 2.37 32.41
N ALA A 89 8.48 1.81 32.02
CA ALA A 89 9.17 2.16 30.78
C ALA A 89 8.30 1.88 29.55
N LEU A 90 7.75 0.67 29.45
CA LEU A 90 6.84 0.28 28.35
C LEU A 90 5.57 1.15 28.32
N ALA A 91 5.00 1.49 29.48
CA ALA A 91 3.84 2.38 29.55
C ALA A 91 4.17 3.79 29.05
N PHE A 92 5.35 4.30 29.36
CA PHE A 92 5.83 5.59 28.87
C PHE A 92 6.10 5.57 27.35
N ALA A 93 6.75 4.51 26.85
CA ALA A 93 6.97 4.31 25.42
C ALA A 93 5.64 4.24 24.65
N THR A 94 4.67 3.49 25.16
CA THR A 94 3.33 3.38 24.58
C THR A 94 2.62 4.73 24.55
N LYS A 95 2.71 5.53 25.62
CA LYS A 95 2.14 6.89 25.65
C LYS A 95 2.77 7.80 24.59
N ARG A 96 4.07 7.67 24.32
CA ARG A 96 4.75 8.41 23.25
C ARG A 96 4.33 7.92 21.86
N MET A 97 4.24 6.61 21.64
CA MET A 97 3.77 6.05 20.37
C MET A 97 2.34 6.53 20.04
N THR A 98 1.44 6.56 21.03
CA THR A 98 0.08 7.09 20.83
C THR A 98 0.10 8.57 20.42
N LYS A 99 1.02 9.37 20.99
CA LYS A 99 1.20 10.78 20.59
C LYS A 99 1.70 10.91 19.15
N GLU A 100 2.45 9.94 18.66
CA GLU A 100 2.90 9.81 17.27
C GLU A 100 1.92 9.05 16.37
N ARG A 101 0.65 8.96 16.78
CA ARG A 101 -0.44 8.35 16.01
C ARG A 101 -0.34 6.83 15.83
N LEU A 102 0.36 6.12 16.72
CA LEU A 102 0.33 4.67 16.81
C LEU A 102 -0.36 4.21 18.09
N LEU A 103 -1.52 3.57 17.94
CA LEU A 103 -2.24 3.00 19.07
C LEU A 103 -1.78 1.56 19.31
N VAL A 104 -1.05 1.35 20.40
CA VAL A 104 -0.61 0.02 20.84
C VAL A 104 -1.73 -0.63 21.65
N ARG A 105 -2.24 -1.78 21.17
CA ARG A 105 -3.24 -2.59 21.88
C ARG A 105 -2.58 -3.62 22.80
N VAL A 106 -1.44 -4.16 22.37
CA VAL A 106 -0.67 -5.16 23.10
C VAL A 106 0.71 -4.59 23.45
N LEU A 107 0.96 -4.36 24.74
CA LEU A 107 2.19 -3.70 25.22
C LEU A 107 3.46 -4.46 24.82
N GLY A 108 3.42 -5.80 24.82
CA GLY A 108 4.55 -6.63 24.43
C GLY A 108 4.98 -6.45 22.97
N SER A 109 4.07 -6.05 22.10
CA SER A 109 4.36 -5.87 20.68
C SER A 109 5.31 -4.70 20.41
N CYS A 110 5.34 -3.70 21.28
CA CYS A 110 6.36 -2.63 21.23
C CYS A 110 7.78 -3.17 21.32
N GLU A 111 7.96 -4.12 22.24
CA GLU A 111 9.27 -4.73 22.50
C GLU A 111 9.63 -5.74 21.41
N THR A 112 8.68 -6.59 21.01
CA THR A 112 8.89 -7.54 19.91
C THR A 112 9.27 -6.83 18.62
N MET A 113 8.62 -5.68 18.32
CA MET A 113 8.93 -4.89 17.12
C MET A 113 10.36 -4.33 17.11
N ALA A 114 10.96 -4.08 18.29
CA ALA A 114 12.34 -3.63 18.38
C ALA A 114 13.33 -4.60 17.72
N ASN A 115 13.02 -5.89 17.79
CA ASN A 115 13.80 -7.00 17.28
C ASN A 115 13.32 -7.49 15.91
N ALA A 116 12.36 -6.79 15.27
CA ALA A 116 11.86 -7.17 13.96
C ALA A 116 12.99 -7.20 12.92
N THR A 117 13.07 -8.30 12.20
CA THR A 117 14.04 -8.53 11.11
C THR A 117 13.35 -8.52 9.75
N VAL A 118 12.05 -8.83 9.70
CA VAL A 118 11.27 -8.87 8.47
C VAL A 118 9.91 -8.20 8.67
N VAL A 119 9.50 -7.38 7.70
CA VAL A 119 8.14 -6.82 7.61
C VAL A 119 7.48 -7.30 6.33
N CYS A 120 6.43 -8.11 6.48
CA CYS A 120 5.55 -8.49 5.38
C CYS A 120 4.44 -7.45 5.24
N THR A 121 4.33 -6.83 4.06
CA THR A 121 3.42 -5.70 3.85
C THR A 121 2.46 -5.95 2.71
N ASP A 122 1.16 -5.71 2.93
CA ASP A 122 0.21 -5.65 1.81
C ASP A 122 0.49 -4.43 0.92
N LYS A 123 0.11 -4.52 -0.35
CA LYS A 123 0.25 -3.41 -1.29
C LYS A 123 -0.92 -2.43 -1.20
N THR A 124 -2.15 -2.92 -1.32
CA THR A 124 -3.34 -2.07 -1.51
C THR A 124 -3.69 -1.41 -0.17
N GLY A 125 -3.89 -0.10 -0.15
CA GLY A 125 -4.28 0.63 1.06
C GLY A 125 -3.23 0.74 2.16
N THR A 126 -2.16 -0.06 2.07
CA THR A 126 -0.99 -0.02 2.97
C THR A 126 0.16 0.76 2.34
N LEU A 127 0.72 0.31 1.21
CA LEU A 127 1.77 1.03 0.50
C LEU A 127 1.18 2.06 -0.48
N THR A 128 0.02 1.75 -1.03
CA THR A 128 -0.73 2.64 -1.92
C THR A 128 -1.86 3.34 -1.18
N GLN A 129 -2.37 4.42 -1.78
CA GLN A 129 -3.44 5.23 -1.19
C GLN A 129 -4.81 4.54 -1.28
N ASN A 130 -4.93 3.48 -2.09
CA ASN A 130 -6.19 2.84 -2.47
C ASN A 130 -7.14 3.79 -3.21
N GLU A 131 -6.57 4.82 -3.84
CA GLU A 131 -7.28 5.88 -4.53
C GLU A 131 -6.78 5.94 -5.98
N MET A 132 -7.46 5.20 -6.86
CA MET A 132 -7.11 5.14 -8.27
C MET A 132 -7.10 6.55 -8.87
N THR A 133 -6.03 6.88 -9.59
CA THR A 133 -5.78 8.21 -10.13
C THR A 133 -5.23 8.09 -11.54
N VAL A 134 -5.64 9.01 -12.44
CA VAL A 134 -5.05 9.11 -13.78
C VAL A 134 -3.67 9.74 -13.67
N VAL A 135 -2.63 8.99 -14.00
CA VAL A 135 -1.23 9.43 -13.85
C VAL A 135 -0.52 9.68 -15.17
N ALA A 136 -0.99 9.06 -16.24
CA ALA A 136 -0.46 9.26 -17.58
C ALA A 136 -1.56 9.06 -18.61
N GLY A 137 -1.33 9.49 -19.84
CA GLY A 137 -2.23 9.19 -20.94
C GLY A 137 -1.80 9.86 -22.22
N SER A 138 -2.59 9.64 -23.26
CA SER A 138 -2.44 10.23 -24.58
C SER A 138 -3.76 10.85 -24.97
N VAL A 139 -3.77 12.11 -25.41
CA VAL A 139 -4.91 12.67 -26.16
C VAL A 139 -4.59 12.55 -27.64
N GLY A 140 -5.50 11.94 -28.38
CA GLY A 140 -5.21 11.45 -29.72
C GLY A 140 -3.97 10.55 -29.70
N ILE A 141 -3.12 10.74 -30.70
CA ILE A 141 -1.91 9.92 -30.88
C ILE A 141 -0.66 10.64 -30.34
N ALA A 142 -0.55 11.95 -30.57
CA ALA A 142 0.69 12.69 -30.37
C ALA A 142 0.88 13.31 -28.97
N SER A 143 -0.21 13.73 -28.30
CA SER A 143 -0.09 14.45 -27.02
C SER A 143 -0.02 13.51 -25.83
N LYS A 144 1.18 13.15 -25.37
CA LYS A 144 1.39 12.30 -24.19
C LYS A 144 1.43 13.14 -22.92
N PHE A 145 0.43 13.02 -22.05
CA PHE A 145 0.39 13.75 -20.79
C PHE A 145 0.79 12.87 -19.60
N VAL A 146 1.43 13.47 -18.60
CA VAL A 146 1.81 12.82 -17.34
C VAL A 146 1.50 13.73 -16.15
N ARG A 147 1.02 13.14 -15.06
CA ARG A 147 0.85 13.80 -13.77
C ARG A 147 2.22 13.88 -13.07
N ASP A 148 2.65 15.09 -12.72
CA ASP A 148 3.96 15.37 -12.11
C ASP A 148 5.12 14.93 -13.01
N LEU A 149 5.39 15.74 -14.04
CA LEU A 149 6.40 15.46 -15.06
C LEU A 149 7.81 15.34 -14.46
N ALA A 150 8.11 16.05 -13.38
CA ALA A 150 9.42 16.02 -12.72
C ALA A 150 9.76 14.63 -12.14
N ASN A 151 8.77 13.95 -11.56
CA ASN A 151 8.96 12.63 -10.95
C ASN A 151 8.64 11.47 -11.91
N ASN A 152 7.85 11.73 -12.96
CA ASN A 152 7.32 10.70 -13.86
C ASN A 152 7.69 10.92 -15.34
N GLY A 153 8.69 11.74 -15.66
CA GLY A 153 9.07 12.06 -17.05
C GLY A 153 9.32 10.84 -17.95
N GLY A 154 9.89 9.77 -17.39
CA GLY A 154 10.06 8.49 -18.09
C GLY A 154 8.76 7.76 -18.46
N ARG A 155 7.58 8.27 -18.05
CA ARG A 155 6.26 7.79 -18.49
C ARG A 155 5.71 8.58 -19.69
N ALA A 156 6.29 9.74 -19.99
CA ALA A 156 5.94 10.57 -21.14
C ALA A 156 6.77 10.20 -22.38
N GLU A 157 7.98 9.68 -22.18
CA GLU A 157 8.89 9.20 -23.22
C GLU A 157 8.61 7.72 -23.56
N THR A 158 7.62 7.48 -24.41
CA THR A 158 7.29 6.12 -24.92
C THR A 158 8.40 5.50 -25.79
N ASP A 159 9.39 6.31 -26.20
CA ASP A 159 10.56 5.87 -26.98
C ASP A 159 11.68 5.26 -26.13
N ALA A 160 11.69 5.49 -24.82
CA ALA A 160 12.76 5.04 -23.94
C ALA A 160 12.50 3.63 -23.35
N GLY A 161 12.72 2.60 -24.17
CA GLY A 161 13.23 1.32 -23.68
C GLY A 161 12.34 0.08 -23.87
N SER A 162 12.75 -0.79 -24.79
CA SER A 162 12.63 -2.25 -24.63
C SER A 162 13.97 -2.93 -24.96
N SER A 163 14.51 -3.63 -23.96
CA SER A 163 15.61 -4.63 -23.98
C SER A 163 17.00 -4.24 -24.54
N PRO A 164 18.09 -4.41 -23.76
CA PRO A 164 19.47 -4.33 -24.28
C PRO A 164 19.77 -5.60 -25.08
N GLY A 165 19.71 -5.55 -26.41
CA GLY A 165 20.07 -6.74 -27.19
C GLY A 165 19.96 -6.73 -28.71
N SER A 166 19.40 -5.70 -29.36
CA SER A 166 19.31 -5.68 -30.83
C SER A 166 19.92 -4.42 -31.43
N PRO A 167 21.05 -4.50 -32.16
CA PRO A 167 21.67 -3.36 -32.83
C PRO A 167 20.91 -3.09 -34.14
N SER A 168 19.79 -2.38 -34.04
CA SER A 168 19.17 -1.71 -35.19
C SER A 168 19.03 -0.23 -34.85
N THR A 169 20.04 0.53 -35.26
CA THR A 169 20.14 2.00 -35.43
C THR A 169 19.05 2.85 -34.75
N GLU A 170 19.35 3.39 -33.57
CA GLU A 170 18.57 4.40 -32.83
C GLU A 170 18.18 5.62 -33.69
N ALA A 171 18.97 5.95 -34.71
CA ALA A 171 18.79 7.11 -35.58
C ALA A 171 17.64 6.98 -36.60
N GLN A 172 17.11 5.77 -36.83
CA GLN A 172 16.03 5.51 -37.80
C GLN A 172 14.67 5.34 -37.12
N ARG A 173 14.65 4.95 -35.83
CA ARG A 173 13.43 4.80 -35.00
C ARG A 173 12.90 6.14 -34.48
N SER A 174 13.80 7.03 -34.07
CA SER A 174 13.50 8.39 -33.58
C SER A 174 12.90 9.35 -34.63
N ARG A 175 12.92 8.98 -35.92
CA ARG A 175 12.32 9.80 -37.01
C ARG A 175 10.87 9.44 -37.37
N ARG A 176 10.37 8.27 -36.95
CA ARG A 176 9.02 7.80 -37.36
C ARG A 176 7.87 8.36 -36.51
N PHE A 177 8.12 8.76 -35.27
CA PHE A 177 7.09 9.28 -34.34
C PHE A 177 7.43 10.68 -33.81
N ALA A 178 8.17 11.48 -34.59
CA ALA A 178 8.68 12.80 -34.20
C ALA A 178 7.60 13.87 -33.86
N GLN A 179 6.32 13.53 -34.04
CA GLN A 179 5.20 14.39 -33.69
C GLN A 179 4.74 14.21 -32.24
N ASP A 180 5.14 13.14 -31.56
CA ASP A 180 4.80 12.94 -30.15
C ASP A 180 5.45 14.03 -29.30
N PHE A 181 4.70 14.57 -28.33
CA PHE A 181 5.23 15.55 -27.39
C PHE A 181 4.70 15.30 -25.97
N PRO A 182 5.61 15.39 -24.97
CA PRO A 182 5.23 15.26 -23.57
C PRO A 182 4.55 16.55 -23.08
N LEU A 183 3.55 16.39 -22.22
CA LEU A 183 2.81 17.48 -21.58
C LEU A 183 2.59 17.18 -20.09
N GLU A 184 2.59 18.21 -19.26
CA GLU A 184 2.11 18.05 -17.88
C GLU A 184 0.58 17.99 -17.88
N LEU A 185 -0.01 17.13 -17.05
CA LEU A 185 -1.47 16.98 -16.98
C LEU A 185 -2.18 18.33 -16.75
N SER A 186 -1.61 19.23 -15.95
CA SER A 186 -2.16 20.58 -15.70
C SER A 186 -2.25 21.47 -16.93
N ASP A 187 -1.42 21.20 -17.95
CA ASP A 187 -1.36 21.98 -19.19
C ASP A 187 -2.21 21.40 -20.31
N LEU A 188 -2.98 20.34 -20.03
CA LEU A 188 -3.83 19.67 -21.03
C LEU A 188 -4.79 20.64 -21.74
N ASP A 189 -5.30 21.63 -21.02
CA ASP A 189 -6.19 22.66 -21.57
C ASP A 189 -5.52 23.56 -22.62
N GLN A 190 -4.19 23.63 -22.68
CA GLN A 190 -3.48 24.40 -23.72
C GLN A 190 -3.56 23.73 -25.09
N VAL A 191 -3.70 22.40 -25.10
CA VAL A 191 -3.68 21.55 -26.29
C VAL A 191 -5.11 21.21 -26.77
N LEU A 192 -6.07 21.15 -25.84
CA LEU A 192 -7.46 20.83 -26.15
C LEU A 192 -8.20 22.03 -26.79
N SER A 193 -8.89 21.80 -27.91
CA SER A 193 -9.89 22.77 -28.40
C SER A 193 -11.09 22.83 -27.44
N PRO A 194 -11.83 23.95 -27.36
CA PRO A 194 -13.03 24.06 -26.53
C PRO A 194 -14.05 22.93 -26.81
N ALA A 195 -14.26 22.59 -28.09
CA ALA A 195 -15.12 21.49 -28.51
C ALA A 195 -14.62 20.12 -28.04
N LEU A 196 -13.32 19.85 -28.18
CA LEU A 196 -12.71 18.59 -27.74
C LEU A 196 -12.74 18.45 -26.21
N ARG A 197 -12.45 19.53 -25.46
CA ARG A 197 -12.57 19.54 -24.00
C ARG A 197 -13.99 19.22 -23.55
N THR A 198 -14.99 19.79 -24.24
CA THR A 198 -16.40 19.56 -23.94
C THR A 198 -16.78 18.11 -24.22
N ALA A 199 -16.40 17.56 -25.37
CA ALA A 199 -16.66 16.16 -25.70
C ALA A 199 -15.94 15.18 -24.76
N PHE A 200 -14.71 15.49 -24.35
CA PHE A 200 -13.96 14.68 -23.41
C PHE A 200 -14.61 14.71 -22.01
N ASN A 201 -15.01 15.90 -21.53
CA ASN A 201 -15.72 16.04 -20.26
C ASN A 201 -17.09 15.35 -20.28
N GLU A 202 -17.87 15.48 -21.36
CA GLU A 202 -19.14 14.76 -21.55
C GLU A 202 -18.92 13.25 -21.53
N SER A 203 -17.88 12.75 -22.21
CA SER A 203 -17.54 11.33 -22.21
C SER A 203 -17.21 10.79 -20.83
N ILE A 204 -16.63 11.60 -19.93
CA ILE A 204 -16.34 11.20 -18.54
C ILE A 204 -17.59 11.32 -17.67
N ALA A 205 -18.28 12.47 -17.72
CA ALA A 205 -19.38 12.80 -16.82
C ALA A 205 -20.68 12.03 -17.13
N CYS A 206 -21.04 11.89 -18.41
CA CYS A 206 -22.26 11.21 -18.81
C CYS A 206 -22.11 9.68 -18.77
N ASN A 207 -20.92 9.17 -19.08
CA ASN A 207 -20.61 7.73 -19.02
C ASN A 207 -20.07 7.34 -17.63
N SER A 208 -20.69 7.81 -16.55
CA SER A 208 -20.26 7.46 -15.19
C SER A 208 -21.47 7.16 -14.31
N THR A 209 -21.35 6.10 -13.51
CA THR A 209 -22.35 5.76 -12.49
C THR A 209 -22.01 6.35 -11.13
N ALA A 210 -20.79 6.89 -10.98
CA ALA A 210 -20.33 7.49 -9.74
C ALA A 210 -21.04 8.80 -9.42
N PHE A 211 -21.17 9.09 -8.12
CA PHE A 211 -21.78 10.31 -7.59
C PHE A 211 -20.89 10.92 -6.50
N GLU A 212 -21.02 12.21 -6.30
CA GLU A 212 -20.33 12.96 -5.24
C GLU A 212 -21.14 12.84 -3.94
N ASP A 213 -20.46 12.41 -2.90
CA ASP A 213 -20.95 12.35 -1.53
C ASP A 213 -19.98 13.09 -0.61
N THR A 214 -20.36 13.32 0.64
CA THR A 214 -19.50 13.92 1.65
C THR A 214 -18.99 12.83 2.57
N ASP A 215 -17.67 12.75 2.75
CA ASP A 215 -17.06 11.84 3.69
C ASP A 215 -17.56 12.16 5.12
N PRO A 216 -18.20 11.20 5.82
CA PRO A 216 -18.72 11.41 7.16
C PRO A 216 -17.66 11.82 8.18
N GLU A 217 -16.40 11.44 7.99
CA GLU A 217 -15.32 11.70 8.95
C GLU A 217 -14.57 13.01 8.66
N SER A 218 -14.25 13.28 7.39
CA SER A 218 -13.43 14.43 7.00
C SER A 218 -14.22 15.65 6.52
N GLY A 219 -15.50 15.49 6.17
CA GLY A 219 -16.30 16.53 5.51
C GLY A 219 -15.84 16.86 4.08
N ALA A 220 -14.88 16.10 3.53
CA ALA A 220 -14.40 16.27 2.17
C ALA A 220 -15.38 15.69 1.16
N ARG A 221 -15.42 16.29 -0.04
CA ARG A 221 -16.19 15.77 -1.17
C ARG A 221 -15.48 14.56 -1.76
N ILE A 222 -16.13 13.41 -1.74
CA ILE A 222 -15.62 12.15 -2.27
C ILE A 222 -16.51 11.65 -3.40
N PHE A 223 -15.91 10.95 -4.36
CA PHE A 223 -16.68 10.25 -5.38
C PHE A 223 -16.91 8.81 -4.96
N VAL A 224 -18.17 8.39 -4.93
CA VAL A 224 -18.60 7.03 -4.63
C VAL A 224 -18.98 6.33 -5.92
N GLY A 225 -18.35 5.20 -6.21
CA GLY A 225 -18.58 4.42 -7.43
C GLY A 225 -17.41 3.49 -7.75
N SER A 226 -17.34 3.01 -9.00
CA SER A 226 -16.21 2.21 -9.46
C SER A 226 -14.93 3.06 -9.46
N LYS A 227 -13.84 2.55 -8.87
CA LYS A 227 -12.58 3.27 -8.70
C LYS A 227 -11.99 3.81 -10.01
N THR A 228 -12.24 3.14 -11.13
CA THR A 228 -11.84 3.63 -12.46
C THR A 228 -12.61 4.89 -12.86
N GLU A 229 -13.91 4.94 -12.55
CA GLU A 229 -14.77 6.08 -12.89
C GLU A 229 -14.47 7.28 -12.00
N THR A 230 -14.29 7.04 -10.71
CA THR A 230 -13.93 8.08 -9.75
C THR A 230 -12.57 8.70 -10.08
N ALA A 231 -11.60 7.91 -10.58
CA ALA A 231 -10.31 8.41 -11.06
C ALA A 231 -10.45 9.39 -12.24
N LEU A 232 -11.32 9.07 -13.20
CA LEU A 232 -11.59 9.91 -14.37
C LEU A 232 -12.35 11.18 -13.98
N LEU A 233 -13.34 11.08 -13.09
CA LEU A 233 -14.05 12.26 -12.56
C LEU A 233 -13.12 13.16 -11.76
N LYS A 234 -12.23 12.59 -10.95
CA LYS A 234 -11.21 13.34 -10.20
C LYS A 234 -10.26 14.08 -11.14
N MET A 235 -9.84 13.45 -12.24
CA MET A 235 -9.07 14.13 -13.29
C MET A 235 -9.82 15.34 -13.85
N ALA A 236 -11.10 15.23 -14.19
CA ALA A 236 -11.88 16.36 -14.69
C ALA A 236 -12.00 17.51 -13.67
N VAL A 237 -12.13 17.18 -12.38
CA VAL A 237 -12.14 18.17 -11.28
C VAL A 237 -10.77 18.82 -11.11
N ASP A 238 -9.68 18.04 -11.13
CA ASP A 238 -8.29 18.54 -11.02
C ASP A 238 -7.98 19.55 -12.15
N LEU A 239 -8.51 19.29 -13.36
CA LEU A 239 -8.39 20.17 -14.54
C LEU A 239 -9.39 21.34 -14.55
N LYS A 240 -10.23 21.48 -13.52
CA LYS A 240 -11.25 22.53 -13.41
C LYS A 240 -12.24 22.55 -14.57
N TRP A 241 -12.56 21.39 -15.13
CA TRP A 241 -13.60 21.27 -16.15
C TRP A 241 -15.01 21.47 -15.54
N ASN A 242 -16.00 21.61 -16.42
CA ASN A 242 -17.39 21.82 -16.00
C ASN A 242 -17.85 20.70 -15.06
N ASN A 243 -18.65 21.08 -14.05
CA ASN A 243 -19.12 20.14 -13.03
C ASN A 243 -19.82 18.93 -13.67
N TYR A 244 -19.53 17.74 -13.16
CA TYR A 244 -20.09 16.51 -13.73
C TYR A 244 -21.63 16.45 -13.60
N ARG A 245 -22.22 17.02 -12.55
CA ARG A 245 -23.70 17.07 -12.37
C ARG A 245 -24.35 17.93 -13.43
N THR A 246 -23.85 19.15 -13.63
CA THR A 246 -24.41 20.07 -14.64
C THR A 246 -24.27 19.51 -16.05
N THR A 247 -23.14 18.84 -16.33
CA THR A 247 -22.89 18.19 -17.62
C THR A 247 -23.82 16.99 -17.84
N ARG A 248 -24.05 16.19 -16.79
CA ARG A 248 -24.91 15.00 -16.86
C ARG A 248 -26.41 15.34 -16.92
N GLU A 249 -26.86 16.35 -16.18
CA GLU A 249 -28.26 16.81 -16.16
C GLU A 249 -28.59 17.65 -17.41
N GLY A 250 -27.61 18.37 -17.95
CA GLY A 250 -27.77 19.18 -19.16
C GLY A 250 -27.87 18.38 -20.46
N LYS A 251 -27.75 17.04 -20.41
CA LYS A 251 -27.78 16.16 -21.58
C LYS A 251 -28.84 15.08 -21.42
N GLU A 252 -29.73 14.97 -22.41
CA GLU A 252 -30.68 13.86 -22.48
C GLU A 252 -29.96 12.56 -22.83
N GLN A 253 -30.00 11.58 -21.92
CA GLN A 253 -29.46 10.25 -22.14
C GLN A 253 -30.49 9.40 -22.89
N LEU A 254 -30.11 8.94 -24.09
CA LEU A 254 -30.99 8.17 -24.98
C LEU A 254 -30.88 6.66 -24.71
N GLN A 255 -29.68 6.18 -24.42
CA GLN A 255 -29.42 4.76 -24.13
C GLN A 255 -28.16 4.62 -23.26
N VAL A 256 -28.17 3.72 -22.28
CA VAL A 256 -27.01 3.39 -21.43
C VAL A 256 -26.63 1.94 -21.63
N VAL A 257 -25.38 1.68 -22.01
CA VAL A 257 -24.85 0.32 -22.17
C VAL A 257 -23.95 0.01 -20.96
N PRO A 258 -24.45 -0.68 -19.92
CA PRO A 258 -23.70 -0.95 -18.67
C PRO A 258 -22.49 -1.84 -18.94
N PHE A 259 -21.45 -1.83 -18.10
CA PHE A 259 -20.25 -2.66 -18.33
C PHE A 259 -20.55 -4.16 -18.37
N SER A 260 -19.93 -4.89 -19.31
CA SER A 260 -19.91 -6.36 -19.35
C SER A 260 -18.49 -6.87 -19.49
N SER A 261 -18.15 -7.91 -18.74
CA SER A 261 -16.84 -8.55 -18.73
C SER A 261 -16.47 -9.19 -20.07
N GLU A 262 -17.45 -9.64 -20.85
CA GLU A 262 -17.21 -10.24 -22.17
C GLU A 262 -16.68 -9.21 -23.16
N ARG A 263 -17.25 -7.99 -23.15
CA ARG A 263 -16.86 -6.90 -24.04
C ARG A 263 -15.83 -5.94 -23.46
N LYS A 264 -15.62 -5.98 -22.13
CA LYS A 264 -14.74 -5.10 -21.34
C LYS A 264 -14.88 -3.60 -21.64
N ALA A 265 -16.08 -3.16 -21.96
CA ALA A 265 -16.40 -1.79 -22.28
C ALA A 265 -17.79 -1.41 -21.75
N MET A 266 -18.05 -0.11 -21.64
CA MET A 266 -19.33 0.50 -21.34
C MET A 266 -19.53 1.78 -22.15
N GLY A 267 -20.77 2.24 -22.31
CA GLY A 267 -21.02 3.42 -23.11
C GLY A 267 -22.35 4.07 -22.81
N VAL A 268 -22.48 5.34 -23.20
CA VAL A 268 -23.73 6.09 -23.11
C VAL A 268 -23.98 6.80 -24.44
N VAL A 269 -25.24 6.86 -24.85
CA VAL A 269 -25.70 7.66 -25.98
C VAL A 269 -26.38 8.89 -25.42
N VAL A 270 -25.93 10.07 -25.84
CA VAL A 270 -26.53 11.36 -25.47
C VAL A 270 -27.05 12.09 -26.69
N ARG A 271 -28.11 12.88 -26.52
CA ARG A 271 -28.61 13.76 -27.58
C ARG A 271 -27.58 14.86 -27.88
N HIS A 272 -27.26 15.05 -29.17
CA HIS A 272 -26.33 16.08 -29.63
C HIS A 272 -26.91 16.75 -30.89
N GLY A 273 -27.40 17.99 -30.74
CA GLY A 273 -28.07 18.70 -31.82
C GLY A 273 -29.33 17.97 -32.31
N LYS A 274 -29.43 17.73 -33.62
CA LYS A 274 -30.52 16.96 -34.25
C LYS A 274 -30.32 15.44 -34.19
N GLY A 275 -29.12 14.99 -33.81
CA GLY A 275 -28.73 13.59 -33.77
C GLY A 275 -28.35 13.13 -32.38
N ALA A 276 -27.39 12.20 -32.32
CA ALA A 276 -26.90 11.63 -31.07
C ALA A 276 -25.38 11.41 -31.12
N ARG A 277 -24.76 11.36 -29.95
CA ARG A 277 -23.34 11.04 -29.79
C ARG A 277 -23.19 9.89 -28.81
N PHE A 278 -22.45 8.87 -29.22
CA PHE A 278 -22.14 7.70 -28.40
C PHE A 278 -20.75 7.85 -27.81
N TYR A 279 -20.63 7.69 -26.49
CA TYR A 279 -19.39 7.79 -25.74
C TYR A 279 -19.03 6.43 -25.11
N PRO A 280 -18.28 5.55 -25.79
CA PRO A 280 -17.77 4.32 -25.19
C PRO A 280 -16.45 4.55 -24.43
N LYS A 281 -16.30 3.84 -23.30
CA LYS A 281 -15.06 3.72 -22.53
C LYS A 281 -14.81 2.26 -22.16
N GLY A 282 -13.57 1.82 -22.13
CA GLY A 282 -13.25 0.41 -21.92
C GLY A 282 -11.79 0.08 -22.06
N ALA A 283 -11.49 -1.22 -22.12
CA ALA A 283 -10.14 -1.72 -22.35
C ALA A 283 -9.55 -1.12 -23.64
N SER A 284 -8.35 -0.55 -23.54
CA SER A 284 -7.76 0.25 -24.62
C SER A 284 -7.53 -0.56 -25.89
N GLU A 285 -7.06 -1.81 -25.76
CA GLU A 285 -6.82 -2.70 -26.87
C GLU A 285 -8.11 -3.04 -27.65
N ILE A 286 -9.24 -3.19 -26.94
CA ILE A 286 -10.51 -3.57 -27.58
C ILE A 286 -11.15 -2.40 -28.29
N LEU A 287 -11.12 -1.20 -27.69
CA LEU A 287 -11.76 -0.04 -28.30
C LEU A 287 -10.93 0.54 -29.45
N VAL A 288 -9.61 0.55 -29.35
CA VAL A 288 -8.75 1.06 -30.43
C VAL A 288 -8.89 0.23 -31.69
N ASP A 289 -9.05 -1.10 -31.59
CA ASP A 289 -9.33 -1.97 -32.74
C ASP A 289 -10.64 -1.60 -33.47
N LYS A 290 -11.58 -0.98 -32.76
CA LYS A 290 -12.88 -0.52 -33.28
C LYS A 290 -12.84 0.94 -33.77
N CYS A 291 -11.71 1.64 -33.61
CA CYS A 291 -11.56 3.01 -34.05
C CYS A 291 -11.11 3.12 -35.52
N ARG A 292 -11.69 4.08 -36.25
CA ARG A 292 -11.27 4.44 -37.63
C ARG A 292 -10.60 5.80 -37.71
N SER A 293 -10.89 6.68 -36.76
CA SER A 293 -10.30 8.01 -36.67
C SER A 293 -9.82 8.30 -35.26
N HIS A 294 -9.01 9.35 -35.12
CA HIS A 294 -8.53 9.88 -33.86
C HIS A 294 -8.62 11.41 -33.88
N VAL A 295 -8.67 12.01 -32.70
CA VAL A 295 -8.62 13.46 -32.55
C VAL A 295 -7.21 13.98 -32.81
N VAL A 296 -7.09 15.07 -33.56
CA VAL A 296 -5.82 15.73 -33.86
C VAL A 296 -5.58 16.82 -32.84
N VAL A 297 -4.35 16.88 -32.32
CA VAL A 297 -3.92 17.86 -31.33
C VAL A 297 -2.55 18.41 -31.73
N HIS A 298 -2.38 19.72 -31.61
CA HIS A 298 -1.18 20.45 -32.02
C HIS A 298 -0.35 20.86 -30.81
N LYS A 299 0.94 21.14 -31.01
CA LYS A 299 1.81 21.57 -29.91
C LYS A 299 1.38 22.92 -29.35
N PRO A 300 1.56 23.18 -28.03
CA PRO A 300 1.29 24.49 -27.46
C PRO A 300 2.05 25.59 -28.22
N GLY A 301 1.33 26.53 -28.83
CA GLY A 301 1.89 27.65 -29.60
C GLY A 301 1.93 27.48 -31.13
N GLU A 302 1.57 26.31 -31.67
CA GLU A 302 1.32 26.17 -33.12
C GLU A 302 -0.09 26.67 -33.47
N SER A 303 -0.24 27.33 -34.63
CA SER A 303 -1.54 27.87 -35.06
C SER A 303 -2.57 26.75 -35.22
N LYS A 304 -3.65 26.82 -34.43
CA LYS A 304 -4.88 26.05 -34.61
C LYS A 304 -5.46 26.42 -35.98
N GLY A 305 -5.21 25.60 -36.99
CA GLY A 305 -5.62 25.85 -38.37
C GLY A 305 -7.12 25.67 -38.62
N GLY A 306 -7.86 25.10 -37.66
CA GLY A 306 -9.29 24.84 -37.75
C GLY A 306 -10.17 25.75 -36.88
N ASN A 307 -11.48 25.61 -37.09
CA ASN A 307 -12.51 26.30 -36.33
C ASN A 307 -12.49 25.80 -34.87
N GLU A 308 -12.41 26.69 -33.89
CA GLU A 308 -12.31 26.30 -32.46
C GLU A 308 -13.56 25.54 -31.95
N ASP A 309 -14.67 25.66 -32.68
CA ASP A 309 -15.95 25.02 -32.40
C ASP A 309 -16.08 23.59 -32.96
N GLU A 310 -15.12 23.13 -33.77
CA GLU A 310 -15.14 21.77 -34.35
C GLU A 310 -14.00 20.89 -33.82
N ILE A 311 -14.25 19.57 -33.80
CA ILE A 311 -13.23 18.58 -33.41
C ILE A 311 -12.48 18.16 -34.67
N GLU A 312 -11.22 18.57 -34.79
CA GLU A 312 -10.33 18.09 -35.85
C GLU A 312 -10.08 16.59 -35.67
N THR A 313 -10.35 15.80 -36.72
CA THR A 313 -10.14 14.36 -36.71
C THR A 313 -9.35 13.91 -37.94
N ALA A 314 -8.53 12.89 -37.77
CA ALA A 314 -7.79 12.24 -38.83
C ALA A 314 -8.04 10.72 -38.82
N GLY A 315 -7.98 10.09 -39.99
CA GLY A 315 -8.08 8.63 -40.11
C GLY A 315 -6.83 7.95 -39.55
N PHE A 316 -6.98 6.72 -39.05
CA PHE A 316 -5.83 5.89 -38.65
C PHE A 316 -5.06 5.39 -39.88
N ASN A 317 -3.79 5.77 -40.00
CA ASN A 317 -2.84 5.05 -40.86
C ASN A 317 -2.20 3.86 -40.09
N ASP A 318 -1.39 3.03 -40.77
CA ASP A 318 -0.77 1.86 -40.13
C ASP A 318 0.26 2.25 -39.06
N ASP A 319 1.02 3.34 -39.27
CA ASP A 319 2.00 3.86 -38.31
C ASP A 319 1.33 4.41 -37.03
N ASP A 320 0.17 5.06 -37.18
CA ASP A 320 -0.67 5.62 -36.13
C ASP A 320 -1.19 4.52 -35.19
N LYS A 321 -1.68 3.42 -35.79
CA LYS A 321 -2.13 2.24 -35.02
C LYS A 321 -0.98 1.59 -34.27
N GLU A 322 0.19 1.51 -34.90
CA GLU A 322 1.39 1.00 -34.24
C GLU A 322 1.81 1.89 -33.05
N ASN A 323 1.79 3.22 -33.21
CA ASN A 323 2.12 4.16 -32.13
C ASN A 323 1.16 4.02 -30.93
N VAL A 324 -0.14 3.95 -31.21
CA VAL A 324 -1.15 3.76 -30.16
C VAL A 324 -0.97 2.41 -29.45
N SER A 325 -0.74 1.33 -30.20
CA SER A 325 -0.51 0.00 -29.63
C SER A 325 0.76 -0.05 -28.76
N ARG A 326 1.83 0.64 -29.19
CA ARG A 326 3.04 0.82 -28.37
C ARG A 326 2.76 1.59 -27.09
N THR A 327 1.99 2.67 -27.16
CA THR A 327 1.59 3.45 -25.98
C THR A 327 0.83 2.58 -24.97
N ILE A 328 -0.14 1.79 -25.44
CA ILE A 328 -0.90 0.85 -24.60
C ILE A 328 0.04 -0.18 -23.96
N THR A 329 0.91 -0.79 -24.76
CA THR A 329 1.87 -1.80 -24.30
C THR A 329 2.84 -1.22 -23.28
N PHE A 330 3.30 0.01 -23.49
CA PHE A 330 4.19 0.72 -22.59
C PHE A 330 3.52 1.02 -21.24
N TYR A 331 2.31 1.59 -21.26
CA TYR A 331 1.53 1.84 -20.04
C TYR A 331 1.18 0.54 -19.31
N ALA A 332 0.79 -0.51 -20.03
CA ALA A 332 0.56 -1.83 -19.45
C ALA A 332 1.85 -2.43 -18.83
N GLY A 333 3.00 -2.23 -19.48
CA GLY A 333 4.32 -2.65 -18.98
C GLY A 333 4.73 -1.92 -17.69
N GLN A 334 4.29 -0.67 -17.53
CA GLN A 334 4.41 0.10 -16.28
C GLN A 334 3.34 -0.26 -15.24
N SER A 335 2.42 -1.15 -15.59
CA SER A 335 1.31 -1.63 -14.76
C SER A 335 0.23 -0.58 -14.50
N LEU A 336 0.08 0.35 -15.43
CA LEU A 336 -1.05 1.26 -15.50
C LEU A 336 -2.25 0.52 -16.08
N ARG A 337 -3.43 0.74 -15.50
CA ARG A 337 -4.70 0.31 -16.10
C ARG A 337 -5.03 1.25 -17.25
N THR A 338 -4.88 0.77 -18.48
CA THR A 338 -5.17 1.53 -19.70
C THR A 338 -6.65 1.51 -20.04
N ILE A 339 -7.29 2.68 -20.11
CA ILE A 339 -8.68 2.85 -20.52
C ILE A 339 -8.73 3.78 -21.72
N ALA A 340 -9.31 3.31 -22.82
CA ALA A 340 -9.58 4.15 -23.99
C ALA A 340 -10.94 4.84 -23.83
N ILE A 341 -10.99 6.08 -24.29
CA ILE A 341 -12.16 6.95 -24.29
C ILE A 341 -12.35 7.39 -25.73
N CYS A 342 -13.52 7.08 -26.29
CA CYS A 342 -13.83 7.33 -27.68
C CYS A 342 -15.20 8.00 -27.80
N TYR A 343 -15.50 8.51 -28.99
CA TYR A 343 -16.84 8.94 -29.33
C TYR A 343 -17.22 8.54 -30.75
N ARG A 344 -18.52 8.62 -31.06
CA ARG A 344 -19.05 8.51 -32.41
C ARG A 344 -20.30 9.36 -32.55
N ASP A 345 -20.39 10.06 -33.68
CA ASP A 345 -21.51 10.94 -34.00
C ASP A 345 -22.49 10.26 -34.94
N PHE A 346 -23.78 10.51 -34.69
CA PHE A 346 -24.90 10.10 -35.51
C PHE A 346 -25.69 11.34 -35.89
N GLU A 347 -25.89 11.59 -37.18
CA GLU A 347 -26.66 12.74 -37.67
C GLU A 347 -28.14 12.66 -37.29
N HIS A 348 -28.68 11.44 -37.23
CA HIS A 348 -30.06 11.14 -36.90
C HIS A 348 -30.13 10.01 -35.87
N TRP A 349 -31.07 10.11 -34.92
CA TRP A 349 -31.31 9.08 -33.92
C TRP A 349 -32.79 8.66 -33.90
N PRO A 350 -33.09 7.34 -33.97
CA PRO A 350 -32.20 6.20 -34.21
C PRO A 350 -31.51 6.25 -35.60
N PRO A 351 -30.33 5.63 -35.79
CA PRO A 351 -29.68 5.53 -37.09
C PRO A 351 -30.53 4.74 -38.08
N THR A 352 -30.62 5.20 -39.34
CA THR A 352 -31.49 4.61 -40.37
C THR A 352 -31.14 3.14 -40.69
N ASP A 353 -29.88 2.76 -40.50
CA ASP A 353 -29.35 1.41 -40.79
C ASP A 353 -29.31 0.49 -39.54
N ALA A 354 -29.75 0.97 -38.38
CA ALA A 354 -29.69 0.20 -37.14
C ALA A 354 -30.95 -0.63 -36.93
N ALA A 355 -30.80 -1.96 -36.85
CA ALA A 355 -31.84 -2.82 -36.30
C ALA A 355 -32.03 -2.46 -34.82
N VAL A 356 -33.17 -1.87 -34.49
CA VAL A 356 -33.59 -1.61 -33.11
C VAL A 356 -34.01 -2.96 -32.53
N GLY A 357 -33.42 -3.34 -31.39
CA GLY A 357 -33.78 -4.56 -30.67
C GLY A 357 -35.21 -4.52 -30.15
N GLU A 358 -35.71 -5.67 -29.67
CA GLU A 358 -37.07 -5.79 -29.13
C GLU A 358 -37.34 -4.83 -27.97
N ASP A 359 -36.29 -4.44 -27.24
CA ASP A 359 -36.35 -3.50 -26.10
C ASP A 359 -36.31 -2.02 -26.51
N GLY A 360 -36.31 -1.69 -27.80
CA GLY A 360 -36.16 -0.30 -28.28
C GLY A 360 -34.72 0.22 -28.24
N GLU A 361 -33.76 -0.63 -27.86
CA GLU A 361 -32.34 -0.32 -27.75
C GLU A 361 -31.54 -0.77 -28.99
N ILE A 362 -30.48 -0.04 -29.32
CA ILE A 362 -29.59 -0.42 -30.43
C ILE A 362 -28.48 -1.34 -29.88
N PRO A 363 -28.19 -2.47 -30.55
CA PRO A 363 -27.12 -3.37 -30.15
C PRO A 363 -25.74 -2.67 -30.07
N TYR A 364 -24.97 -3.00 -29.03
CA TYR A 364 -23.65 -2.42 -28.80
C TYR A 364 -22.72 -2.59 -30.01
N ASP A 365 -22.75 -3.72 -30.70
CA ASP A 365 -21.88 -3.98 -31.86
C ASP A 365 -22.21 -3.12 -33.08
N THR A 366 -23.38 -2.51 -33.14
CA THR A 366 -23.74 -1.53 -34.17
C THR A 366 -23.26 -0.13 -33.78
N LEU A 367 -23.37 0.21 -32.49
CA LEU A 367 -22.91 1.49 -31.93
C LEU A 367 -21.37 1.59 -31.95
N ALA A 368 -20.69 0.53 -31.53
CA ALA A 368 -19.24 0.45 -31.36
C ALA A 368 -18.48 0.11 -32.67
N ARG A 369 -18.90 0.68 -33.80
CA ARG A 369 -18.16 0.65 -35.07
C ARG A 369 -17.67 2.04 -35.40
N ASP A 370 -16.58 2.14 -36.13
CA ASP A 370 -16.10 3.39 -36.71
C ASP A 370 -15.94 4.51 -35.67
N LEU A 371 -15.39 4.13 -34.52
CA LEU A 371 -15.19 5.03 -33.39
C LEU A 371 -14.08 6.04 -33.67
N CYS A 372 -14.17 7.21 -33.05
CA CYS A 372 -13.10 8.20 -33.00
C CYS A 372 -12.42 8.16 -31.63
N LEU A 373 -11.11 7.91 -31.60
CA LEU A 373 -10.32 7.89 -30.36
C LEU A 373 -10.12 9.31 -29.82
N ILE A 374 -10.57 9.58 -28.59
CA ILE A 374 -10.29 10.84 -27.87
C ILE A 374 -8.99 10.71 -27.10
N SER A 375 -8.91 9.69 -26.23
CA SER A 375 -7.76 9.55 -25.34
C SER A 375 -7.57 8.12 -24.84
N ILE A 376 -6.34 7.85 -24.41
CA ILE A 376 -5.97 6.65 -23.66
C ILE A 376 -5.46 7.15 -22.31
N THR A 377 -6.07 6.67 -21.24
CA THR A 377 -5.72 7.06 -19.87
C THR A 377 -5.06 5.87 -19.17
N GLY A 378 -3.93 6.12 -18.51
CA GLY A 378 -3.23 5.20 -17.64
C GLY A 378 -3.57 5.53 -16.19
N ILE A 379 -4.30 4.62 -15.54
CA ILE A 379 -4.78 4.77 -14.17
C ILE A 379 -3.95 3.85 -13.27
N GLU A 380 -3.41 4.39 -12.18
CA GLU A 380 -2.75 3.59 -11.15
C GLU A 380 -3.26 3.94 -9.76
N ASP A 381 -2.94 3.07 -8.80
CA ASP A 381 -3.09 3.36 -7.39
C ASP A 381 -1.77 3.96 -6.88
N PRO A 382 -1.69 5.28 -6.62
CA PRO A 382 -0.45 5.95 -6.31
C PRO A 382 0.09 5.51 -4.93
N LEU A 383 1.41 5.55 -4.80
CA LEU A 383 2.08 5.30 -3.52
C LEU A 383 1.73 6.38 -2.48
N ARG A 384 1.64 5.98 -1.20
CA ARG A 384 1.56 6.95 -0.11
C ARG A 384 2.87 7.75 0.00
N GLN A 385 2.75 9.03 0.33
CA GLN A 385 3.93 9.88 0.55
C GLN A 385 4.79 9.33 1.69
N GLY A 386 6.11 9.31 1.48
CA GLY A 386 7.07 8.83 2.47
C GLY A 386 7.34 7.32 2.46
N VAL A 387 6.55 6.50 1.74
CA VAL A 387 6.77 5.03 1.67
C VAL A 387 8.17 4.69 1.16
N ARG A 388 8.64 5.34 0.09
CA ARG A 388 9.99 5.12 -0.45
C ARG A 388 11.08 5.38 0.58
N GLY A 389 10.96 6.48 1.32
CA GLY A 389 11.90 6.83 2.39
C GLY A 389 11.85 5.82 3.54
N ALA A 390 10.64 5.43 3.95
CA ALA A 390 10.43 4.43 4.99
C ALA A 390 11.03 3.06 4.62
N VAL A 391 10.85 2.61 3.39
CA VAL A 391 11.45 1.36 2.88
C VAL A 391 12.98 1.43 2.93
N ALA A 392 13.56 2.55 2.51
CA ALA A 392 15.01 2.76 2.56
C ALA A 392 15.52 2.79 4.01
N ASP A 393 14.80 3.44 4.92
CA ASP A 393 15.12 3.51 6.34
C ASP A 393 15.08 2.13 7.00
N CYS A 394 14.07 1.31 6.71
CA CYS A 394 13.99 -0.09 7.14
C CYS A 394 15.18 -0.91 6.63
N THR A 395 15.51 -0.78 5.34
CA THR A 395 16.61 -1.50 4.72
C THR A 395 17.94 -1.14 5.39
N ARG A 396 18.16 0.15 5.66
CA ARG A 396 19.35 0.65 6.39
C ARG A 396 19.38 0.16 7.84
N ALA A 397 18.23 -0.06 8.47
CA ALA A 397 18.10 -0.61 9.82
C ALA A 397 18.25 -2.15 9.90
N GLY A 398 18.50 -2.81 8.76
CA GLY A 398 18.64 -4.26 8.66
C GLY A 398 17.31 -5.03 8.59
N VAL A 399 16.20 -4.33 8.37
CA VAL A 399 14.85 -4.93 8.32
C VAL A 399 14.47 -5.17 6.86
N GLN A 400 14.25 -6.45 6.51
CA GLN A 400 13.82 -6.83 5.16
C GLN A 400 12.34 -6.55 4.97
N ILE A 401 11.97 -5.91 3.86
CA ILE A 401 10.56 -5.71 3.51
C ILE A 401 10.17 -6.71 2.43
N LYS A 402 9.07 -7.42 2.63
CA LYS A 402 8.50 -8.39 1.69
C LYS A 402 7.08 -7.95 1.33
N MET A 403 6.84 -7.66 0.05
CA MET A 403 5.52 -7.27 -0.44
C MET A 403 4.67 -8.51 -0.70
N CYS A 404 3.44 -8.54 -0.18
CA CYS A 404 2.43 -9.53 -0.51
C CYS A 404 1.25 -8.84 -1.16
N THR A 405 0.77 -9.33 -2.30
CA THR A 405 -0.37 -8.70 -2.97
C THR A 405 -1.19 -9.71 -3.76
N GLY A 406 -2.49 -9.41 -3.94
CA GLY A 406 -3.37 -10.13 -4.85
C GLY A 406 -3.20 -9.72 -6.32
N ASP A 407 -2.42 -8.67 -6.59
CA ASP A 407 -2.14 -8.25 -7.97
C ASP A 407 -1.28 -9.27 -8.72
N ASN A 408 -1.32 -9.19 -10.05
CA ASN A 408 -0.47 -10.00 -10.91
C ASN A 408 1.03 -9.69 -10.69
N VAL A 409 1.89 -10.60 -11.18
CA VAL A 409 3.34 -10.52 -11.03
C VAL A 409 3.93 -9.23 -11.63
N LEU A 410 3.42 -8.79 -12.78
CA LEU A 410 3.96 -7.61 -13.47
C LEU A 410 3.71 -6.34 -12.65
N THR A 411 2.49 -6.15 -12.16
CA THR A 411 2.07 -5.05 -11.30
C THR A 411 2.80 -5.07 -9.98
N ALA A 412 2.83 -6.22 -9.31
CA ALA A 412 3.55 -6.37 -8.05
C ALA A 412 5.04 -6.01 -8.19
N ARG A 413 5.69 -6.45 -9.29
CA ARG A 413 7.09 -6.14 -9.57
C ARG A 413 7.31 -4.65 -9.88
N SER A 414 6.41 -4.02 -10.66
CA SER A 414 6.50 -2.59 -10.96
C SER A 414 6.42 -1.76 -9.68
N ILE A 415 5.44 -2.03 -8.83
CA ILE A 415 5.22 -1.30 -7.57
C ILE A 415 6.35 -1.57 -6.59
N ALA A 416 6.82 -2.82 -6.48
CA ALA A 416 7.96 -3.14 -5.62
C ALA A 416 9.25 -2.42 -6.05
N ARG A 417 9.49 -2.23 -7.36
CA ARG A 417 10.59 -1.39 -7.86
C ARG A 417 10.40 0.07 -7.48
N GLN A 418 9.19 0.60 -7.66
CA GLN A 418 8.89 1.99 -7.31
C GLN A 418 9.02 2.25 -5.80
N CYS A 419 8.69 1.28 -4.94
CA CYS A 419 8.88 1.40 -3.49
C CYS A 419 10.33 1.23 -3.05
N GLY A 420 11.21 0.68 -3.89
CA GLY A 420 12.57 0.28 -3.50
C GLY A 420 12.64 -1.06 -2.75
N ILE A 421 11.58 -1.86 -2.78
CA ILE A 421 11.52 -3.19 -2.15
C ILE A 421 12.21 -4.24 -3.04
N TYR A 422 12.05 -4.13 -4.36
CA TYR A 422 12.65 -5.07 -5.29
C TYR A 422 14.08 -4.67 -5.64
N SER A 423 15.05 -5.55 -5.35
CA SER A 423 16.44 -5.40 -5.77
C SER A 423 16.82 -6.45 -6.83
N PRO A 424 17.75 -6.13 -7.76
CA PRO A 424 18.22 -7.09 -8.75
C PRO A 424 18.74 -8.38 -8.09
N GLY A 425 18.21 -9.53 -8.50
CA GLY A 425 18.53 -10.83 -7.91
C GLY A 425 17.56 -11.31 -6.83
N GLY A 426 16.58 -10.49 -6.44
CA GLY A 426 15.44 -10.90 -5.61
C GLY A 426 14.42 -11.76 -6.36
N ILE A 427 13.72 -12.62 -5.63
CA ILE A 427 12.72 -13.53 -6.18
C ILE A 427 11.34 -12.87 -6.11
N VAL A 428 10.62 -12.91 -7.23
CA VAL A 428 9.18 -12.62 -7.32
C VAL A 428 8.48 -13.94 -7.66
N MET A 429 7.49 -14.32 -6.88
CA MET A 429 6.78 -15.59 -7.02
C MET A 429 5.28 -15.40 -6.87
N GLU A 430 4.49 -16.26 -7.52
CA GLU A 430 3.04 -16.31 -7.33
C GLU A 430 2.66 -17.11 -6.08
N GLY A 431 1.63 -16.68 -5.36
CA GLY A 431 1.08 -17.33 -4.16
C GLY A 431 0.77 -18.82 -4.35
N PRO A 432 0.00 -19.20 -5.40
CA PRO A 432 -0.30 -20.61 -5.67
C PRO A 432 0.96 -21.47 -5.89
N VAL A 433 1.98 -20.91 -6.57
CA VAL A 433 3.26 -21.60 -6.79
C VAL A 433 3.98 -21.79 -5.46
N PHE A 434 4.07 -20.73 -4.64
CA PHE A 434 4.71 -20.79 -3.32
C PHE A 434 4.04 -21.81 -2.39
N ARG A 435 2.71 -21.86 -2.37
CA ARG A 435 1.94 -22.81 -1.56
C ARG A 435 2.17 -24.26 -1.99
N SER A 436 2.39 -24.51 -3.29
CA SER A 436 2.64 -25.86 -3.81
C SER A 436 4.04 -26.39 -3.50
N LEU A 437 4.98 -25.53 -3.08
CA LEU A 437 6.33 -25.93 -2.73
C LEU A 437 6.36 -26.74 -1.43
N PRO A 438 7.19 -27.79 -1.34
CA PRO A 438 7.43 -28.48 -0.08
C PRO A 438 8.03 -27.54 0.99
N PRO A 439 7.77 -27.76 2.30
CA PRO A 439 8.24 -26.87 3.37
C PRO A 439 9.76 -26.60 3.35
N HIS A 440 10.56 -27.63 3.08
CA HIS A 440 12.02 -27.50 3.00
C HIS A 440 12.49 -26.61 1.84
N VAL A 441 11.73 -26.54 0.74
CA VAL A 441 12.01 -25.64 -0.39
C VAL A 441 11.54 -24.24 -0.07
N GLN A 442 10.39 -24.10 0.60
CA GLN A 442 9.90 -22.79 1.06
C GLN A 442 10.95 -22.11 1.94
N GLU A 443 11.54 -22.83 2.89
CA GLU A 443 12.59 -22.33 3.79
C GLU A 443 13.85 -21.83 3.06
N GLN A 444 14.18 -22.40 1.89
CA GLN A 444 15.31 -21.96 1.06
C GLN A 444 14.98 -20.73 0.20
N VAL A 445 13.72 -20.61 -0.24
CA VAL A 445 13.27 -19.53 -1.14
C VAL A 445 12.92 -18.26 -0.37
N VAL A 446 12.26 -18.40 0.80
CA VAL A 446 11.72 -17.30 1.60
C VAL A 446 12.74 -16.19 1.93
N PRO A 447 14.01 -16.48 2.28
CA PRO A 447 15.00 -15.44 2.53
C PRO A 447 15.23 -14.50 1.32
N ARG A 448 15.20 -15.04 0.10
CA ARG A 448 15.39 -14.28 -1.15
C ARG A 448 14.10 -13.78 -1.78
N LEU A 449 12.95 -14.24 -1.29
CA LEU A 449 11.64 -13.79 -1.73
C LEU A 449 11.39 -12.34 -1.29
N GLN A 450 11.14 -11.46 -2.25
CA GLN A 450 10.85 -10.04 -1.99
C GLN A 450 9.39 -9.70 -2.30
N VAL A 451 8.78 -10.40 -3.27
CA VAL A 451 7.41 -10.11 -3.71
C VAL A 451 6.66 -11.43 -3.89
N LEU A 452 5.52 -11.56 -3.20
CA LEU A 452 4.55 -12.62 -3.37
C LEU A 452 3.30 -12.04 -4.06
N ALA A 453 3.14 -12.33 -5.35
CA ALA A 453 2.05 -11.83 -6.18
C ALA A 453 0.90 -12.85 -6.25
N CYS A 454 -0.29 -12.46 -6.70
CA CYS A 454 -1.48 -13.31 -6.78
C CYS A 454 -1.77 -14.10 -5.48
N SER A 455 -1.43 -13.51 -4.32
CA SER A 455 -1.47 -14.21 -3.03
C SER A 455 -2.89 -14.26 -2.44
N SER A 456 -3.28 -15.44 -1.95
CA SER A 456 -4.47 -15.60 -1.11
C SER A 456 -4.18 -15.29 0.37
N PRO A 457 -5.20 -15.09 1.22
CA PRO A 457 -5.03 -14.94 2.67
C PRO A 457 -4.17 -16.05 3.29
N GLU A 458 -4.36 -17.29 2.85
CA GLU A 458 -3.62 -18.47 3.29
C GLU A 458 -2.15 -18.39 2.88
N ASP A 459 -1.86 -17.94 1.67
CA ASP A 459 -0.49 -17.82 1.17
C ASP A 459 0.32 -16.81 2.01
N LYS A 460 -0.32 -15.70 2.41
CA LYS A 460 0.27 -14.73 3.34
C LYS A 460 0.57 -15.35 4.70
N ARG A 461 -0.38 -16.11 5.25
CA ARG A 461 -0.18 -16.82 6.52
C ARG A 461 0.97 -17.83 6.43
N VAL A 462 1.06 -18.62 5.37
CA VAL A 462 2.13 -19.61 5.16
C VAL A 462 3.49 -18.94 5.05
N LEU A 463 3.59 -17.78 4.39
CA LEU A 463 4.83 -17.01 4.33
C LEU A 463 5.28 -16.57 5.73
N VAL A 464 4.36 -16.00 6.51
CA VAL A 464 4.64 -15.52 7.89
C VAL A 464 5.08 -16.67 8.78
N ASP A 465 4.37 -17.80 8.74
CA ASP A 465 4.69 -18.99 9.52
C ASP A 465 6.06 -19.59 9.14
N THR A 466 6.40 -19.57 7.84
CA THR A 466 7.72 -20.04 7.37
C THR A 466 8.85 -19.12 7.84
N LEU A 467 8.65 -17.80 7.81
CA LEU A 467 9.62 -16.84 8.35
C LEU A 467 9.86 -17.04 9.86
N LYS A 468 8.78 -17.28 10.61
CA LYS A 468 8.87 -17.57 12.04
C LYS A 468 9.61 -18.87 12.34
N ARG A 469 9.40 -19.93 11.55
CA ARG A 469 10.18 -21.18 11.66
C ARG A 469 11.67 -20.99 11.41
N LEU A 470 12.05 -20.04 10.55
CA LEU A 470 13.44 -19.67 10.30
C LEU A 470 14.06 -18.84 11.45
N GLY A 471 13.29 -18.50 12.48
CA GLY A 471 13.75 -17.72 13.63
C GLY A 471 13.74 -16.21 13.40
N GLU A 472 13.09 -15.75 12.33
CA GLU A 472 12.88 -14.32 12.07
C GLU A 472 11.78 -13.75 12.96
N VAL A 473 11.91 -12.48 13.34
CA VAL A 473 10.84 -11.75 14.05
C VAL A 473 10.04 -10.98 13.01
N VAL A 474 8.78 -11.37 12.83
CA VAL A 474 7.97 -10.99 11.68
C VAL A 474 6.91 -9.98 12.07
N GLY A 475 7.03 -8.77 11.52
CA GLY A 475 5.95 -7.79 11.47
C GLY A 475 5.07 -8.01 10.24
N VAL A 476 3.75 -7.88 10.38
CA VAL A 476 2.81 -7.93 9.24
C VAL A 476 1.96 -6.67 9.21
N THR A 477 1.78 -6.07 8.03
CA THR A 477 0.90 -4.91 7.85
C THR A 477 -0.22 -5.24 6.89
N GLY A 478 -1.47 -4.89 7.23
CA GLY A 478 -2.61 -5.07 6.34
C GLY A 478 -3.81 -4.23 6.74
N ASP A 479 -4.72 -4.02 5.80
CA ASP A 479 -5.95 -3.25 5.98
C ASP A 479 -7.21 -4.10 5.71
N GLY A 480 -7.10 -5.16 4.93
CA GLY A 480 -8.22 -6.00 4.52
C GLY A 480 -8.58 -7.11 5.51
N THR A 481 -9.81 -7.62 5.38
CA THR A 481 -10.25 -8.87 6.05
C THR A 481 -9.36 -10.06 5.67
N ASN A 482 -8.81 -10.03 4.46
CA ASN A 482 -7.87 -11.01 3.91
C ASN A 482 -6.54 -11.07 4.67
N ASP A 483 -6.18 -10.02 5.42
CA ASP A 483 -4.92 -9.96 6.16
C ASP A 483 -5.06 -10.50 7.58
N GLY A 484 -6.30 -10.67 8.09
CA GLY A 484 -6.58 -11.10 9.45
C GLY A 484 -5.79 -12.33 9.91
N PRO A 485 -5.77 -13.45 9.14
CA PRO A 485 -4.99 -14.63 9.51
C PRO A 485 -3.48 -14.38 9.60
N ALA A 486 -2.92 -13.57 8.69
CA ALA A 486 -1.50 -13.25 8.67
C ALA A 486 -1.14 -12.29 9.82
N LEU A 487 -1.96 -11.27 10.07
CA LEU A 487 -1.83 -10.33 11.19
C LEU A 487 -1.80 -11.05 12.53
N LYS A 488 -2.68 -12.03 12.73
CA LYS A 488 -2.75 -12.78 13.98
C LYS A 488 -1.60 -13.77 14.18
N THR A 489 -1.03 -14.28 13.09
CA THR A 489 0.08 -15.25 13.13
C THR A 489 1.44 -14.57 13.33
N ALA A 490 1.54 -13.30 12.91
CA ALA A 490 2.73 -12.47 13.06
C ALA A 490 3.19 -12.35 14.51
N ASP A 491 4.45 -11.98 14.72
CA ASP A 491 4.92 -11.59 16.05
C ASP A 491 4.43 -10.19 16.42
N VAL A 492 4.22 -9.34 15.41
CA VAL A 492 3.55 -8.04 15.55
C VAL A 492 2.66 -7.77 14.34
N GLY A 493 1.35 -7.64 14.56
CA GLY A 493 0.38 -7.24 13.54
C GLY A 493 0.12 -5.72 13.53
N PHE A 494 0.16 -5.09 12.35
CA PHE A 494 -0.16 -3.69 12.12
C PHE A 494 -1.41 -3.54 11.23
N SER A 495 -2.38 -2.74 11.68
CA SER A 495 -3.53 -2.38 10.86
C SER A 495 -3.62 -0.88 10.59
N MET A 496 -4.29 -0.54 9.49
CA MET A 496 -4.60 0.85 9.15
C MET A 496 -5.81 1.33 9.95
N GLY A 497 -5.70 2.47 10.64
CA GLY A 497 -6.79 3.02 11.45
C GLY A 497 -7.96 3.53 10.61
N ILE A 498 -7.67 4.15 9.46
CA ILE A 498 -8.67 4.76 8.57
C ILE A 498 -9.11 3.75 7.51
N ALA A 499 -8.18 3.25 6.69
CA ALA A 499 -8.49 2.34 5.59
C ALA A 499 -8.76 0.89 6.04
N GLY A 500 -8.40 0.53 7.27
CA GLY A 500 -8.47 -0.84 7.75
C GLY A 500 -9.89 -1.25 8.17
N THR A 501 -10.24 -2.48 7.81
CA THR A 501 -11.46 -3.13 8.26
C THR A 501 -11.43 -3.40 9.77
N GLU A 502 -12.60 -3.44 10.42
CA GLU A 502 -12.69 -3.76 11.85
C GLU A 502 -12.07 -5.14 12.17
N VAL A 503 -12.17 -6.09 11.24
CA VAL A 503 -11.52 -7.41 11.38
C VAL A 503 -9.99 -7.28 11.42
N ALA A 504 -9.41 -6.44 10.57
CA ALA A 504 -7.96 -6.19 10.58
C ALA A 504 -7.51 -5.46 11.85
N LYS A 505 -8.28 -4.46 12.31
CA LYS A 505 -8.02 -3.75 13.57
C LYS A 505 -8.03 -4.69 14.76
N GLU A 506 -9.03 -5.56 14.85
CA GLU A 506 -9.15 -6.55 15.92
C GLU A 506 -8.08 -7.63 15.88
N ALA A 507 -7.61 -8.03 14.70
CA ALA A 507 -6.53 -9.00 14.54
C ALA A 507 -5.13 -8.42 14.81
N SER A 508 -4.98 -7.09 14.75
CA SER A 508 -3.69 -6.40 14.91
C SER A 508 -3.34 -6.04 16.35
N ASP A 509 -2.05 -5.93 16.64
CA ASP A 509 -1.51 -5.50 17.93
C ASP A 509 -1.29 -3.99 18.00
N ILE A 510 -0.99 -3.36 16.85
CA ILE A 510 -0.73 -1.92 16.73
C ILE A 510 -1.58 -1.35 15.59
N ILE A 511 -2.29 -0.25 15.86
CA ILE A 511 -3.12 0.45 14.88
C ILE A 511 -2.44 1.77 14.47
N LEU A 512 -2.23 1.95 13.17
CA LEU A 512 -1.71 3.18 12.56
C LEU A 512 -2.85 4.18 12.38
N MET A 513 -3.02 5.11 13.31
CA MET A 513 -4.15 6.05 13.30
C MET A 513 -4.11 7.02 12.12
N ASP A 514 -2.94 7.25 11.52
CA ASP A 514 -2.75 8.10 10.34
C ASP A 514 -2.76 7.33 9.00
N GLY A 515 -2.81 5.99 9.04
CA GLY A 515 -2.71 5.15 7.85
C GLY A 515 -1.38 5.29 7.09
N ASN A 516 -0.29 5.70 7.76
CA ASN A 516 1.00 5.91 7.11
C ASN A 516 2.00 4.81 7.45
N PHE A 517 2.51 4.11 6.43
CA PHE A 517 3.56 3.10 6.57
C PHE A 517 4.83 3.66 7.23
N ALA A 518 5.16 4.94 7.03
CA ALA A 518 6.34 5.56 7.64
C ALA A 518 6.31 5.57 9.17
N SER A 519 5.11 5.51 9.77
CA SER A 519 4.92 5.47 11.22
C SER A 519 5.39 4.14 11.82
N ILE A 520 5.33 3.03 11.06
CA ILE A 520 5.91 1.75 11.48
C ILE A 520 7.42 1.88 11.71
N VAL A 521 8.10 2.57 10.79
CA VAL A 521 9.56 2.72 10.83
C VAL A 521 9.97 3.67 11.93
N LYS A 522 9.39 4.88 11.92
CA LYS A 522 9.76 5.94 12.86
C LYS A 522 9.38 5.61 14.29
N ALA A 523 8.31 4.86 14.50
CA ALA A 523 7.76 4.75 15.84
C ALA A 523 7.48 3.32 16.31
N GLY A 524 7.38 2.33 15.40
CA GLY A 524 7.47 0.92 15.79
C GLY A 524 8.92 0.52 16.10
N ILE A 525 9.84 0.75 15.16
CA ILE A 525 11.23 0.25 15.27
C ILE A 525 12.08 1.15 16.18
N VAL A 526 12.07 2.46 15.97
CA VAL A 526 12.95 3.38 16.73
C VAL A 526 12.58 3.42 18.20
N TRP A 527 11.29 3.59 18.54
CA TRP A 527 10.87 3.60 19.94
C TRP A 527 11.02 2.24 20.60
N GLY A 528 10.74 1.14 19.89
CA GLY A 528 10.98 -0.20 20.41
C GLY A 528 12.46 -0.41 20.78
N ARG A 529 13.38 -0.02 19.89
CA ARG A 529 14.83 -0.12 20.16
C ARG A 529 15.28 0.83 21.28
N ALA A 530 14.77 2.06 21.30
CA ALA A 530 15.10 3.04 22.34
C ALA A 530 14.62 2.61 23.74
N ASP A 531 13.45 1.99 23.83
CA ASP A 531 12.91 1.47 25.09
C ASP A 531 13.73 0.27 25.59
N ASN A 532 14.07 -0.66 24.70
CA ASN A 532 14.93 -1.80 25.04
C ASN A 532 16.33 -1.35 25.53
N ASP A 533 16.90 -0.33 24.87
CA ASP A 533 18.15 0.29 25.32
C ASP A 533 18.00 1.03 26.66
N ALA A 534 16.84 1.63 26.93
CA ALA A 534 16.57 2.32 28.19
C ALA A 534 16.39 1.34 29.36
N VAL A 535 15.74 0.19 29.13
CA VAL A 535 15.62 -0.88 30.14
C VAL A 535 16.95 -1.56 30.42
N ARG A 536 17.83 -1.63 29.41
CA ARG A 536 19.18 -2.19 29.57
C ARG A 536 20.12 -1.29 30.38
N LYS A 537 19.94 0.02 30.32
CA LYS A 537 20.73 1.01 31.07
C LYS A 537 20.25 1.08 32.51
#